data_AF-A0A957MDP5-F1
#
_entry.id   AF-A0A957MDP5-F1
#
_cell.length_a   1.000
_cell.length_b   1.000
_cell.length_c   1.000
_cell.angle_alpha   90.00
_cell.angle_beta   90.00
_cell.angle_gamma   90.00
#
_symmetry.space_group_name_H-M   'P 1'
#
loop_
_entity.id
_entity.type
_entity.pdbx_description
1 polymer ?
#
loop_
_entity_poly.entity_id
_entity_poly.type
_entity_poly.pdbx_seq_one_letter_code
_entity_poly.pdbx_strand_id
1 'polypeptide(L)'
;NDVAAGAVLSERLAALRVPPQEGAATSPLAVGVSGRRYAFRRNQQGIDAVTISFAREGCLLTIADAFGEHHIGCGYESWQLGESAFGTGIMQPVAGSGAWTAPDTFTMKLAFYRTPFCPQITCRFAGDRLHFQLVMNVDFGRRTRPRLTGRA
;
A
#
# COMPACT_ATOMS: atom_id res chain seq x y z
N ASN A 1 29.18 -32.90 8.03
CA ASN A 1 28.45 -32.50 6.80
C ASN A 1 27.43 -31.43 7.16
N ASP A 2 27.87 -30.30 7.72
CA ASP A 2 27.02 -29.31 8.43
C ASP A 2 26.89 -27.97 7.67
N VAL A 3 27.84 -27.70 6.77
CA VAL A 3 27.89 -26.45 5.98
C VAL A 3 26.80 -26.42 4.91
N ALA A 4 26.45 -27.57 4.33
CA ALA A 4 25.37 -27.69 3.35
C ALA A 4 23.98 -27.46 3.97
N ALA A 5 23.78 -27.86 5.24
CA ALA A 5 22.53 -27.62 5.97
C ALA A 5 22.35 -26.14 6.33
N GLY A 6 23.44 -25.45 6.71
CA GLY A 6 23.42 -24.00 6.99
C GLY A 6 23.18 -23.12 5.75
N ALA A 7 23.70 -23.52 4.59
CA ALA A 7 23.46 -22.82 3.33
C ALA A 7 22.01 -22.97 2.85
N VAL A 8 21.45 -24.18 2.89
CA VAL A 8 20.05 -24.44 2.54
C VAL A 8 19.09 -23.73 3.51
N LEU A 9 19.45 -23.64 4.80
CA LEU A 9 18.66 -22.90 5.78
C LEU A 9 18.73 -21.37 5.53
N SER A 10 19.90 -20.84 5.17
CA SER A 10 20.04 -19.42 4.80
C SER A 10 19.29 -19.08 3.51
N GLU A 11 19.30 -19.94 2.50
CA GLU A 11 18.49 -19.77 1.29
C GLU A 11 16.99 -19.85 1.59
N ARG A 12 16.56 -20.77 2.45
CA ARG A 12 15.15 -20.85 2.89
C ARG A 12 14.73 -19.64 3.72
N LEU A 13 15.61 -19.12 4.58
CA LEU A 13 15.38 -17.89 5.34
C LEU A 13 15.38 -16.65 4.45
N ALA A 14 16.21 -16.62 3.39
CA ALA A 14 16.18 -15.58 2.38
C ALA A 14 14.91 -15.65 1.51
N ALA A 15 14.40 -16.86 1.26
CA ALA A 15 13.15 -17.11 0.54
C ALA A 15 11.89 -16.84 1.38
N LEU A 16 12.01 -16.75 2.71
CA LEU A 16 10.91 -16.35 3.62
C LEU A 16 10.71 -14.83 3.70
N ARG A 17 11.16 -14.09 2.70
CA ARG A 17 10.94 -12.65 2.60
C ARG A 17 9.67 -12.41 1.80
N VAL A 18 8.78 -11.58 2.34
CA VAL A 18 7.66 -11.07 1.55
C VAL A 18 8.26 -10.15 0.49
N PRO A 19 8.17 -10.48 -0.82
CA PRO A 19 8.76 -9.65 -1.84
C PRO A 19 8.03 -8.29 -1.86
N PRO A 20 8.77 -7.17 -1.99
CA PRO A 20 8.18 -5.86 -2.16
C PRO A 20 7.32 -5.81 -3.43
N GLN A 21 6.58 -4.72 -3.62
CA GLN A 21 5.79 -4.56 -4.83
C GLN A 21 6.72 -4.35 -6.03
N GLU A 22 6.65 -5.25 -7.00
CA GLU A 22 7.36 -5.12 -8.28
C GLU A 22 6.61 -4.14 -9.20
N GLY A 23 7.38 -3.36 -9.96
CA GLY A 23 6.89 -2.37 -10.91
C GLY A 23 7.87 -1.22 -11.10
N ALA A 24 7.49 -0.21 -11.87
CA ALA A 24 8.32 0.97 -12.06
C ALA A 24 8.27 1.92 -10.85
N ALA A 25 9.39 2.56 -10.52
CA ALA A 25 9.44 3.63 -9.52
C ALA A 25 8.79 4.94 -10.02
N THR A 26 8.65 5.10 -11.34
CA THR A 26 8.17 6.34 -11.96
C THR A 26 7.08 6.05 -13.00
N SER A 27 6.19 7.03 -13.18
CA SER A 27 5.19 7.06 -14.25
C SER A 27 5.04 8.51 -14.73
N PRO A 28 4.70 8.75 -16.02
CA PRO A 28 4.38 10.08 -16.52
C PRO A 28 3.28 10.79 -15.71
N LEU A 29 2.33 10.04 -15.13
CA LEU A 29 1.26 10.61 -14.31
C LEU A 29 1.72 10.98 -12.89
N ALA A 30 2.84 10.47 -12.41
CA ALA A 30 3.27 10.65 -11.02
C ALA A 30 3.33 12.12 -10.63
N VAL A 31 3.88 12.99 -11.50
CA VAL A 31 3.96 14.44 -11.27
C VAL A 31 2.57 15.09 -11.19
N GLY A 32 1.64 14.67 -12.06
CA GLY A 32 0.30 15.26 -12.13
C GLY A 32 -0.65 14.76 -11.04
N VAL A 33 -0.39 13.60 -10.45
CA VAL A 33 -1.23 13.04 -9.38
C VAL A 33 -0.63 13.18 -7.98
N SER A 34 0.68 13.48 -7.88
CA SER A 34 1.37 13.66 -6.59
C SER A 34 0.75 14.80 -5.78
N GLY A 35 0.45 14.55 -4.51
CA GLY A 35 -0.11 15.53 -3.58
C GLY A 35 -1.58 15.90 -3.84
N ARG A 36 -2.23 15.34 -4.86
CA ARG A 36 -3.66 15.57 -5.10
C ARG A 36 -4.49 14.79 -4.08
N ARG A 37 -5.39 15.51 -3.40
CA ARG A 37 -6.34 14.94 -2.45
C ARG A 37 -7.60 14.50 -3.18
N TYR A 38 -7.84 13.20 -3.24
CA TYR A 38 -9.05 12.63 -3.82
C TYR A 38 -10.07 12.38 -2.72
N ALA A 39 -11.16 13.14 -2.72
CA ALA A 39 -12.27 12.98 -1.79
C ALA A 39 -13.24 11.89 -2.26
N PHE A 40 -13.69 11.05 -1.34
CA PHE A 40 -14.67 10.00 -1.58
C PHE A 40 -16.02 10.40 -0.98
N ARG A 41 -17.10 9.93 -1.61
CA ARG A 41 -18.42 9.99 -0.97
C ARG A 41 -18.45 8.99 0.19
N ARG A 42 -19.33 9.25 1.17
CA ARG A 42 -19.59 8.34 2.29
C ARG A 42 -19.70 6.90 1.79
N ASN A 43 -18.84 6.04 2.30
CA ASN A 43 -18.71 4.65 1.89
C ASN A 43 -18.61 3.74 3.12
N GLN A 44 -18.84 2.45 2.92
CA GLN A 44 -18.81 1.46 3.99
C GLN A 44 -17.41 1.25 4.60
N GLN A 45 -16.35 1.73 3.93
CA GLN A 45 -14.98 1.66 4.43
C GLN A 45 -14.60 2.86 5.31
N GLY A 46 -15.46 3.88 5.41
CA GLY A 46 -15.20 5.07 6.23
C GLY A 46 -14.07 5.96 5.72
N ILE A 47 -13.64 5.80 4.46
CA ILE A 47 -12.54 6.59 3.87
C ILE A 47 -13.12 7.89 3.31
N ASP A 48 -12.66 9.03 3.80
CA ASP A 48 -13.12 10.34 3.35
C ASP A 48 -12.23 10.91 2.24
N ALA A 49 -10.91 10.72 2.34
CA ALA A 49 -9.97 11.19 1.33
C ALA A 49 -8.71 10.33 1.27
N VAL A 50 -8.09 10.29 0.09
CA VAL A 50 -6.77 9.70 -0.13
C VAL A 50 -5.89 10.67 -0.90
N THR A 51 -4.66 10.85 -0.42
CA THR A 51 -3.62 11.62 -1.09
C THR A 51 -2.39 10.74 -1.23
N ILE A 52 -1.72 10.79 -2.39
CA ILE A 52 -0.46 10.09 -2.60
C ILE A 52 0.59 11.09 -3.05
N SER A 53 1.67 11.21 -2.31
CA SER A 53 2.80 12.08 -2.63
C SER A 53 3.98 11.22 -3.07
N PHE A 54 4.31 11.27 -4.35
CA PHE A 54 5.44 10.52 -4.92
C PHE A 54 6.74 11.31 -4.73
N ALA A 55 7.76 10.66 -4.20
CA ALA A 55 9.12 11.15 -4.04
C ALA A 55 10.10 10.28 -4.85
N ARG A 56 11.40 10.58 -4.77
CA ARG A 56 12.45 9.87 -5.53
C ARG A 56 12.65 8.42 -5.08
N GLU A 57 12.57 8.17 -3.77
CA GLU A 57 12.90 6.88 -3.16
C GLU A 57 11.67 6.11 -2.69
N GLY A 58 10.49 6.70 -2.80
CA GLY A 58 9.23 6.08 -2.41
C GLY A 58 8.05 7.02 -2.59
N CYS A 59 6.94 6.72 -1.92
CA CYS A 59 5.78 7.58 -1.82
C CYS A 59 5.24 7.63 -0.41
N LEU A 60 4.52 8.71 -0.10
CA LEU A 60 3.74 8.86 1.12
C LEU A 60 2.26 8.74 0.77
N LEU A 61 1.61 7.73 1.32
CA LEU A 61 0.16 7.57 1.25
C LEU A 61 -0.46 8.19 2.51
N THR A 62 -1.38 9.11 2.27
CA THR A 62 -2.21 9.71 3.31
C THR A 62 -3.64 9.25 3.12
N ILE A 63 -4.21 8.59 4.12
CA ILE A 63 -5.62 8.19 4.16
C ILE A 63 -6.30 8.94 5.28
N ALA A 64 -7.36 9.70 4.96
CA ALA A 64 -8.26 10.26 5.95
C ALA A 64 -9.47 9.33 6.09
N ASP A 65 -9.71 8.83 7.30
CA ASP A 65 -10.87 8.03 7.66
C ASP A 65 -11.51 8.52 8.98
N ALA A 66 -12.53 7.80 9.46
CA ALA A 66 -13.25 8.13 10.69
C ALA A 66 -12.35 8.15 11.96
N PHE A 67 -11.18 7.50 11.93
CA PHE A 67 -10.22 7.48 13.04
C PHE A 67 -9.16 8.59 12.93
N GLY A 68 -9.12 9.33 11.82
CA GLY A 68 -8.22 10.45 11.60
C GLY A 68 -7.43 10.32 10.30
N GLU A 69 -6.30 11.02 10.26
CA GLU A 69 -5.39 11.01 9.12
C GLU A 69 -4.22 10.06 9.38
N HIS A 70 -3.99 9.13 8.47
CA HIS A 70 -2.96 8.10 8.56
C HIS A 70 -1.91 8.31 7.48
N HIS A 71 -0.64 8.33 7.87
CA HIS A 71 0.50 8.47 6.96
C HIS A 71 1.26 7.15 6.86
N ILE A 72 1.43 6.65 5.64
CA ILE A 72 2.11 5.39 5.37
C ILE A 72 3.16 5.62 4.30
N GLY A 73 4.43 5.56 4.71
CA GLY A 73 5.55 5.59 3.78
C GLY A 73 5.68 4.26 3.04
N CYS A 74 5.96 4.31 1.74
CA CYS A 74 6.15 3.15 0.89
C CYS A 74 7.40 3.31 0.04
N GLY A 75 8.34 2.38 0.17
CA GLY A 75 9.53 2.34 -0.66
C GLY A 75 9.24 1.76 -2.05
N TYR A 76 9.99 2.19 -3.06
CA TYR A 76 10.05 1.48 -4.34
C TYR A 76 11.01 0.29 -4.21
N GLU A 77 10.60 -0.90 -4.67
CA GLU A 77 11.38 -2.15 -4.60
C GLU A 77 11.93 -2.49 -3.18
N SER A 78 11.39 -1.83 -2.16
CA SER A 78 11.85 -1.90 -0.79
C SER A 78 10.67 -1.71 0.15
N TRP A 79 10.84 -2.18 1.39
CA TRP A 79 9.88 -2.01 2.46
C TRP A 79 10.28 -0.81 3.30
N GLN A 80 9.41 0.19 3.36
CA GLN A 80 9.58 1.33 4.26
C GLN A 80 8.81 1.06 5.54
N LEU A 81 9.52 1.02 6.66
CA LEU A 81 8.92 0.82 7.98
C LEU A 81 8.28 2.13 8.47
N GLY A 82 7.16 1.99 9.14
CA GLY A 82 6.45 3.09 9.79
C GLY A 82 5.41 2.55 10.77
N GLU A 83 4.55 3.44 11.24
CA GLU A 83 3.43 3.09 12.10
C GLU A 83 2.16 3.74 11.56
N SER A 84 1.05 3.02 11.63
CA SER A 84 -0.25 3.50 11.16
C SER A 84 -1.38 2.89 11.97
N ALA A 85 -2.42 3.67 12.21
CA ALA A 85 -3.66 3.20 12.83
C ALA A 85 -4.74 2.84 11.78
N PHE A 86 -4.37 2.76 10.51
CA PHE A 86 -5.30 2.50 9.41
C PHE A 86 -6.06 1.18 9.58
N GLY A 87 -7.39 1.25 9.46
CA GLY A 87 -8.30 0.09 9.48
C GLY A 87 -8.70 -0.42 10.87
N THR A 88 -7.83 -0.29 11.88
CA THR A 88 -8.12 -0.76 13.27
C THR A 88 -8.30 0.38 14.27
N GLY A 89 -7.86 1.60 13.95
CA GLY A 89 -7.83 2.73 14.86
C GLY A 89 -6.74 2.63 15.95
N ILE A 90 -5.95 1.55 15.95
CA ILE A 90 -4.88 1.31 16.91
C ILE A 90 -3.55 1.45 16.17
N MET A 91 -2.63 2.25 16.70
CA MET A 91 -1.30 2.41 16.11
C MET A 91 -0.58 1.06 16.04
N GLN A 92 -0.26 0.62 14.83
CA GLN A 92 0.41 -0.64 14.56
C GLN A 92 1.59 -0.40 13.63
N PRO A 93 2.69 -1.13 13.80
CA PRO A 93 3.79 -1.00 12.88
C PRO A 93 3.41 -1.63 11.53
N VAL A 94 3.75 -0.92 10.48
CA VAL A 94 3.44 -1.28 9.10
C VAL A 94 4.70 -1.12 8.25
N ALA A 95 4.91 -2.07 7.36
CA ALA A 95 5.88 -1.92 6.28
C ALA A 95 5.11 -1.64 4.99
N GLY A 96 5.45 -0.56 4.29
CA GLY A 96 4.85 -0.18 3.03
C GLY A 96 5.80 -0.37 1.85
N SER A 97 5.30 -0.90 0.75
CA SER A 97 6.01 -0.98 -0.53
C SER A 97 5.06 -0.62 -1.65
N GLY A 98 5.51 0.19 -2.61
CA GLY A 98 4.67 0.63 -3.73
C GLY A 98 5.43 0.60 -5.04
N ALA A 99 4.70 0.39 -6.14
CA ALA A 99 5.25 0.53 -7.48
C ALA A 99 4.14 0.81 -8.51
N TRP A 100 4.53 1.41 -9.63
CA TRP A 100 3.68 1.56 -10.80
C TRP A 100 3.62 0.24 -11.56
N THR A 101 2.45 -0.39 -11.54
CA THR A 101 2.19 -1.65 -12.26
C THR A 101 1.64 -1.40 -13.66
N ALA A 102 1.14 -0.19 -13.92
CA ALA A 102 0.79 0.32 -15.24
C ALA A 102 0.99 1.85 -15.28
N PRO A 103 1.00 2.49 -16.47
CA PRO A 103 1.16 3.95 -16.57
C PRO A 103 0.11 4.75 -15.79
N ASP A 104 -1.11 4.22 -15.65
CA ASP A 104 -2.22 4.83 -14.92
C ASP A 104 -2.49 4.21 -13.54
N THR A 105 -1.71 3.20 -13.13
CA THR A 105 -2.03 2.38 -11.97
C THR A 105 -0.83 2.23 -11.04
N PHE A 106 -1.03 2.69 -9.80
CA PHE A 106 -0.08 2.53 -8.71
C PHE A 106 -0.60 1.46 -7.73
N THR A 107 0.22 0.46 -7.47
CA THR A 107 -0.10 -0.62 -6.54
C THR A 107 0.80 -0.52 -5.33
N MET A 108 0.22 -0.74 -4.15
CA MET A 108 0.92 -0.72 -2.87
C MET A 108 0.60 -1.99 -2.10
N LYS A 109 1.60 -2.53 -1.43
CA LYS A 109 1.48 -3.59 -0.44
C LYS A 109 1.82 -3.01 0.91
N LEU A 110 0.95 -3.26 1.87
CA LEU A 110 1.19 -3.00 3.27
C LEU A 110 1.40 -4.35 3.96
N ALA A 111 2.30 -4.42 4.93
CA ALA A 111 2.51 -5.58 5.77
C ALA A 111 2.50 -5.13 7.24
N PHE A 112 1.40 -5.43 7.94
CA PHE A 112 1.28 -5.17 9.37
C PHE A 112 1.93 -6.32 10.13
N TYR A 113 3.25 -6.28 10.32
CA TYR A 113 4.06 -7.43 10.73
C TYR A 113 3.89 -7.89 12.19
N ARG A 114 2.93 -7.31 12.94
CA ARG A 114 2.40 -7.90 14.20
C ARG A 114 1.09 -8.68 13.99
N THR A 115 0.63 -8.79 12.75
CA THR A 115 -0.62 -9.45 12.33
C THR A 115 -0.38 -10.23 11.04
N PRO A 116 -1.25 -11.19 10.68
CA PRO A 116 -1.15 -11.88 9.39
C PRO A 116 -1.65 -11.03 8.20
N PHE A 117 -2.03 -9.76 8.43
CA PHE A 117 -2.66 -8.93 7.40
C PHE A 117 -1.63 -8.19 6.55
N CYS A 118 -1.69 -8.47 5.25
CA CYS A 118 -0.93 -7.79 4.21
C CYS A 118 -1.90 -7.19 3.18
N PRO A 119 -2.53 -6.04 3.46
CA PRO A 119 -3.44 -5.43 2.50
C PRO A 119 -2.69 -4.93 1.26
N GLN A 120 -3.30 -5.16 0.10
CA GLN A 120 -2.89 -4.57 -1.16
C GLN A 120 -3.85 -3.45 -1.54
N ILE A 121 -3.30 -2.27 -1.78
CA ILE A 121 -4.03 -1.10 -2.26
C ILE A 121 -3.70 -0.93 -3.74
N THR A 122 -4.72 -0.75 -4.58
CA THR A 122 -4.55 -0.41 -5.99
C THR A 122 -5.24 0.92 -6.26
N CYS A 123 -4.47 1.86 -6.76
CA CYS A 123 -4.85 3.23 -7.06
C CYS A 123 -4.73 3.43 -8.57
N ARG A 124 -5.87 3.46 -9.27
CA ARG A 124 -5.91 3.74 -10.69
C ARG A 124 -6.39 5.16 -10.94
N PHE A 125 -5.56 5.95 -11.61
CA PHE A 125 -5.81 7.36 -11.91
C PHE A 125 -6.46 7.51 -13.27
N ALA A 126 -7.58 8.22 -13.33
CA ALA A 126 -8.30 8.52 -14.56
C ALA A 126 -8.71 10.00 -14.56
N GLY A 127 -7.79 10.88 -14.97
CA GLY A 127 -8.01 12.33 -15.01
C GLY A 127 -8.17 12.96 -13.63
N ASP A 128 -9.39 13.35 -13.28
CA ASP A 128 -9.78 13.89 -11.97
C ASP A 128 -10.26 12.80 -10.99
N ARG A 129 -10.33 11.54 -11.43
CA ARG A 129 -10.82 10.43 -10.63
C ARG A 129 -9.70 9.53 -10.15
N LEU A 130 -9.85 9.06 -8.91
CA LEU A 130 -9.06 7.98 -8.33
C LEU A 130 -9.96 6.78 -8.08
N HIS A 131 -9.66 5.66 -8.71
CA HIS A 131 -10.23 4.37 -8.36
C HIS A 131 -9.36 3.70 -7.30
N PHE A 132 -9.87 3.65 -6.08
CA PHE A 132 -9.19 3.05 -4.93
C PHE A 132 -9.77 1.67 -4.65
N GLN A 133 -8.93 0.65 -4.64
CA GLN A 133 -9.33 -0.72 -4.33
C GLN A 133 -8.43 -1.27 -3.23
N LEU A 134 -9.05 -1.76 -2.16
CA LEU A 134 -8.37 -2.42 -1.05
C LEU A 134 -8.68 -3.92 -1.11
N VAL A 135 -7.64 -4.73 -1.20
CA VAL A 135 -7.72 -6.20 -1.17
C VAL A 135 -6.97 -6.70 0.06
N MET A 136 -7.68 -7.38 0.95
CA MET A 136 -7.10 -8.07 2.09
C MET A 136 -6.58 -9.44 1.64
N ASN A 137 -5.36 -9.80 2.05
CA ASN A 137 -4.79 -11.12 1.80
C ASN A 137 -5.55 -12.23 2.56
N VAL A 138 -6.02 -11.94 3.78
CA VAL A 138 -6.82 -12.81 4.63
C VAL A 138 -7.98 -12.00 5.21
N ASP A 139 -9.21 -12.44 4.96
CA ASP A 139 -10.44 -11.90 5.55
C ASP A 139 -11.43 -13.07 5.67
N PHE A 140 -12.11 -13.20 6.82
CA PHE A 140 -13.19 -14.19 7.01
C PHE A 140 -14.49 -13.69 6.35
N GLY A 141 -14.40 -13.39 5.05
CA GLY A 141 -15.42 -12.69 4.27
C GLY A 141 -14.97 -12.39 2.83
N ARG A 142 -15.43 -11.27 2.26
CA ARG A 142 -15.00 -10.84 0.92
C ARG A 142 -13.60 -10.20 1.01
N ARG A 143 -12.59 -10.90 0.47
CA ARG A 143 -11.19 -10.44 0.42
C ARG A 143 -11.02 -9.08 -0.25
N THR A 144 -11.86 -8.76 -1.23
CA THR A 144 -11.82 -7.49 -1.95
C THR A 144 -12.91 -6.56 -1.43
N ARG A 145 -12.51 -5.40 -0.91
CA ARG A 145 -13.45 -4.34 -0.54
C ARG A 145 -14.02 -3.71 -1.82
N PRO A 146 -15.26 -3.18 -1.78
CA PRO A 146 -15.84 -2.48 -2.91
C PRO A 146 -14.92 -1.37 -3.41
N ARG A 147 -14.75 -1.26 -4.73
CA ARG A 147 -13.92 -0.21 -5.30
C ARG A 147 -14.53 1.15 -5.02
N LEU A 148 -13.76 2.03 -4.39
CA LEU A 148 -14.13 3.42 -4.16
C LEU A 148 -13.71 4.28 -5.34
N THR A 149 -14.50 5.30 -5.65
CA THR A 149 -14.14 6.29 -6.67
C THR A 149 -14.12 7.66 -6.02
N GLY A 150 -12.93 8.21 -5.91
CA GLY A 150 -12.67 9.54 -5.38
C GLY A 150 -12.50 10.55 -6.50
N ARG A 151 -12.69 11.84 -6.18
CA ARG A 151 -12.47 12.96 -7.10
C ARG A 151 -11.55 13.97 -6.46
N ALA A 152 -10.61 14.49 -7.23
CA ALA A 152 -9.69 15.55 -6.82
C ALA A 152 -10.28 16.95 -7.02
#